data_AF-A0A315AGB3-F1
#
_entry.id   AF-A0A315AGB3-F1
#
_cell.length_a   1.000
_cell.length_b   1.000
_cell.length_c   1.000
_cell.angle_alpha   90.00
_cell.angle_beta   90.00
_cell.angle_gamma   90.00
#
_symmetry.space_group_name_H-M   'P 1'
#
loop_
_entity.id
_entity.type
_entity.pdbx_description
1 polymer ?
#
loop_
_entity_poly.entity_id
_entity_poly.type
_entity_poly.pdbx_seq_one_letter_code
_entity_poly.pdbx_strand_id
1 'polypeptide(L)'
;MFVSGPVELTALEWRLLYGRDNTILNYWNLLQADKSKLWITDKVPQSWTTASIYGKDSEWFSKQADMVKKVVSTMPVHLQVSYKESSTREQGLNICSSEVFYIPRQFVGDFVDLVGLVGKFEIHNKVAVPLFFMAMDLPHKYDSVLNTMIYKPETSSSNSSNIYSAQAPAVHPWTVSSESDFIKLMRFMATGDPLLMELF
;
A
#
# COMPACT_ATOMS: atom_id res chain seq x y z
N MET A 1 6.13 4.51 11.71
CA MET A 1 7.56 4.68 11.39
C MET A 1 7.67 5.93 10.53
N PHE A 2 8.01 7.06 11.14
CA PHE A 2 8.13 8.34 10.46
C PHE A 2 9.60 8.50 10.03
N VAL A 3 9.86 8.74 8.74
CA VAL A 3 11.21 9.06 8.26
C VAL A 3 11.16 10.46 7.67
N SER A 4 11.59 11.45 8.46
CA SER A 4 11.92 12.78 7.93
C SER A 4 13.40 12.78 7.54
N GLY A 5 13.67 12.83 6.24
CA GLY A 5 15.02 12.98 5.68
C GLY A 5 14.95 13.05 4.15
N PRO A 6 15.97 13.62 3.48
CA PRO A 6 15.98 13.73 2.02
C PRO A 6 15.87 12.34 1.39
N VAL A 7 14.84 12.18 0.54
CA VAL A 7 14.41 10.92 -0.11
C VAL A 7 15.56 10.16 -0.81
N GLU A 8 16.63 10.87 -1.19
CA GLU A 8 17.76 10.35 -1.95
C GLU A 8 18.79 9.59 -1.09
N LEU A 9 18.91 9.87 0.21
CA LEU A 9 19.87 9.17 1.11
C LEU A 9 19.24 8.02 1.88
N THR A 10 17.93 8.04 2.11
CA THR A 10 17.19 6.98 2.82
C THR A 10 16.85 5.78 1.92
N ALA A 11 16.81 5.97 0.60
CA ALA A 11 16.49 4.90 -0.36
C ALA A 11 17.62 3.88 -0.60
N LEU A 12 18.87 4.23 -0.28
CA LEU A 12 20.04 3.42 -0.66
C LEU A 12 20.41 2.29 0.32
N GLU A 13 19.92 2.33 1.56
CA GLU A 13 20.27 1.31 2.57
C GLU A 13 19.07 0.61 3.23
N TRP A 14 17.85 1.15 3.12
CA TRP A 14 16.70 0.57 3.81
C TRP A 14 15.46 0.48 2.92
N ARG A 15 14.94 -0.75 2.85
CA ARG A 15 13.65 -1.14 2.29
C ARG A 15 12.56 -0.16 2.74
N LEU A 16 11.99 0.63 1.84
CA LEU A 16 10.99 1.64 2.18
C LEU A 16 9.65 0.96 2.50
N LEU A 17 9.20 1.08 3.75
CA LEU A 17 7.85 0.78 4.20
C LEU A 17 7.18 2.11 4.57
N TYR A 18 6.17 2.52 3.81
CA TYR A 18 5.37 3.71 4.08
C TYR A 18 4.09 3.31 4.84
N GLY A 19 3.58 4.17 5.72
CA GLY A 19 2.32 3.93 6.42
C GLY A 19 1.93 5.04 7.39
N ARG A 20 0.63 5.40 7.43
CA ARG A 20 0.01 6.25 8.45
C ARG A 20 0.13 5.70 9.86
N ASP A 21 0.02 6.59 10.84
CA ASP A 21 0.15 6.31 12.28
C ASP A 21 -0.85 5.28 12.85
N ASN A 22 -1.92 4.95 12.10
CA ASN A 22 -2.97 4.02 12.55
C ASN A 22 -2.87 2.62 11.92
N THR A 23 -1.69 2.18 11.48
CA THR A 23 -1.50 0.82 10.96
C THR A 23 -0.46 0.07 11.77
N ILE A 24 -0.83 -1.09 12.32
CA ILE A 24 0.10 -1.98 13.01
C ILE A 24 0.64 -3.00 12.01
N LEU A 25 1.95 -3.17 11.98
CA LEU A 25 2.65 -4.18 11.19
C LEU A 25 3.09 -5.32 12.09
N ASN A 26 2.63 -6.53 11.79
CA ASN A 26 3.05 -7.74 12.48
C ASN A 26 4.28 -8.28 11.76
N TYR A 27 5.43 -7.72 12.13
CA TYR A 27 6.69 -7.92 11.41
C TYR A 27 7.08 -9.41 11.26
N TRP A 28 6.70 -10.26 12.23
CA TRP A 28 6.95 -11.71 12.17
C TRP A 28 6.30 -12.39 10.96
N ASN A 29 5.12 -11.92 10.52
CA ASN A 29 4.47 -12.41 9.31
C ASN A 29 5.16 -11.93 8.04
N LEU A 30 5.91 -10.81 8.10
CA LEU A 30 6.67 -10.26 6.97
C LEU A 30 8.04 -10.92 6.80
N LEU A 31 8.53 -11.67 7.80
CA LEU A 31 9.83 -12.33 7.73
C LEU A 31 9.89 -13.41 6.63
N GLN A 32 8.76 -14.08 6.41
CA GLN A 32 8.61 -15.18 5.44
C GLN A 32 8.27 -14.69 4.01
N ALA A 33 7.96 -13.40 3.85
CA ALA A 33 7.59 -12.84 2.56
C ALA A 33 8.77 -12.80 1.59
N ASP A 34 8.48 -13.01 0.30
CA ASP A 34 9.49 -12.96 -0.75
C ASP A 34 9.89 -11.51 -1.03
N LYS A 35 11.02 -11.10 -0.46
CA LYS A 35 11.58 -9.74 -0.55
C LYS A 35 12.08 -9.37 -1.95
N SER A 36 12.05 -10.31 -2.91
CA SER A 36 12.32 -10.04 -4.32
C SER A 36 11.09 -9.59 -5.10
N LYS A 37 9.89 -9.72 -4.51
CA LYS A 37 8.60 -9.39 -5.14
C LYS A 37 8.00 -8.12 -4.57
N LEU A 38 7.19 -7.46 -5.39
CA LEU A 38 6.36 -6.32 -4.98
C LEU A 38 5.31 -6.78 -3.97
N TRP A 39 5.11 -6.01 -2.88
CA TRP A 39 4.04 -6.29 -1.90
C TRP A 39 3.05 -5.15 -1.88
N ILE A 40 1.77 -5.45 -2.07
CA ILE A 40 0.68 -4.49 -2.00
C ILE A 40 -0.63 -5.18 -1.60
N THR A 41 -1.64 -4.41 -1.24
CA THR A 41 -2.94 -4.89 -0.80
C THR A 41 -3.96 -5.06 -1.93
N ASP A 42 -3.51 -5.44 -3.15
CA ASP A 42 -4.37 -5.50 -4.34
C ASP A 42 -5.50 -6.54 -4.23
N LYS A 43 -5.34 -7.52 -3.34
CA LYS A 43 -6.38 -8.51 -3.01
C LYS A 43 -7.22 -8.17 -1.78
N VAL A 44 -7.04 -7.01 -1.16
CA VAL A 44 -7.84 -6.55 -0.01
C VAL A 44 -8.93 -5.58 -0.50
N PRO A 45 -10.19 -6.02 -0.65
CA PRO A 45 -11.24 -5.27 -1.38
C PRO A 45 -11.57 -3.91 -0.78
N GLN A 46 -11.39 -3.74 0.53
CA GLN A 46 -11.64 -2.48 1.23
C GLN A 46 -10.53 -1.45 0.98
N SER A 47 -9.34 -1.92 0.59
CA SER A 47 -8.17 -1.07 0.34
C SER A 47 -7.97 -0.81 -1.14
N TRP A 48 -8.25 -1.80 -2.00
CA TRP A 48 -8.08 -1.73 -3.44
C TRP A 48 -9.45 -1.80 -4.12
N THR A 49 -9.88 -0.69 -4.68
CA THR A 49 -11.19 -0.56 -5.33
C THR A 49 -11.05 -0.04 -6.75
N THR A 50 -12.06 -0.30 -7.58
CA THR A 50 -12.18 0.31 -8.91
C THR A 50 -13.31 1.32 -8.88
N ALA A 51 -12.98 2.60 -9.01
CA ALA A 51 -13.96 3.67 -9.08
C ALA A 51 -14.49 3.87 -10.50
N SER A 52 -15.78 4.17 -10.63
CA SER A 52 -16.38 4.56 -11.90
C SER A 52 -15.88 5.95 -12.31
N ILE A 53 -15.42 6.08 -13.55
CA ILE A 53 -15.03 7.35 -14.18
C ILE A 53 -16.21 8.03 -14.90
N TYR A 54 -17.41 7.44 -14.82
CA TYR A 54 -18.65 7.96 -15.39
C TYR A 54 -19.68 8.20 -14.28
N GLY A 55 -20.44 9.29 -14.37
CA GLY A 55 -21.53 9.63 -13.45
C GLY A 55 -21.38 10.99 -12.76
N LYS A 56 -22.40 11.37 -12.01
CA LYS A 56 -22.56 12.72 -11.43
C LYS A 56 -21.49 13.08 -10.38
N ASP A 57 -20.94 12.07 -9.69
CA ASP A 57 -19.91 12.24 -8.66
C ASP A 57 -18.50 11.87 -9.16
N SER A 58 -18.31 11.73 -10.48
CA SER A 58 -17.09 11.17 -11.07
C SER A 58 -16.04 12.18 -11.54
N GLU A 59 -16.31 13.49 -11.48
CA GLU A 59 -15.43 14.52 -12.07
C GLU A 59 -13.97 14.38 -11.62
N TRP A 60 -13.75 14.15 -10.33
CA TRP A 60 -12.40 13.92 -9.79
C TRP A 60 -11.77 12.64 -10.36
N PHE A 61 -12.52 11.53 -10.42
CA PHE A 61 -12.03 10.25 -10.97
C PHE A 61 -11.73 10.36 -12.46
N SER A 62 -12.57 11.05 -13.24
CA SER A 62 -12.34 11.28 -14.68
C SER A 62 -11.06 12.11 -14.90
N LYS A 63 -10.86 13.17 -14.12
CA LYS A 63 -9.63 13.99 -14.19
C LYS A 63 -8.38 13.18 -13.87
N GLN A 64 -8.42 12.37 -12.82
CA GLN A 64 -7.29 11.49 -12.46
C GLN A 64 -7.04 10.43 -13.54
N ALA A 65 -8.09 9.83 -14.11
CA ALA A 65 -7.95 8.86 -15.19
C ALA A 65 -7.31 9.46 -16.45
N ASP A 66 -7.64 10.70 -16.80
CA ASP A 66 -7.03 11.38 -17.94
C ASP A 66 -5.55 11.74 -17.68
N MET A 67 -5.18 12.07 -16.44
CA MET A 67 -3.79 12.22 -16.04
C MET A 67 -3.03 10.89 -16.13
N VAL A 68 -3.62 9.78 -15.67
CA VAL A 68 -3.04 8.44 -15.80
C VAL A 68 -2.77 8.10 -17.26
N LYS A 69 -3.71 8.36 -18.18
CA LYS A 69 -3.50 8.13 -19.63
C LYS A 69 -2.29 8.91 -20.16
N LYS A 70 -2.07 10.15 -19.71
CA LYS A 70 -0.91 10.97 -20.10
C LYS A 70 0.41 10.44 -19.54
N VAL A 71 0.41 9.94 -18.30
CA VAL A 71 1.60 9.29 -17.73
C VAL A 71 1.91 7.98 -18.47
N VAL A 72 0.89 7.16 -18.70
CA VAL A 72 1.02 5.88 -19.42
C VAL A 72 1.55 6.07 -20.83
N SER A 73 1.20 7.16 -21.52
CA SER A 73 1.73 7.43 -22.88
C SER A 73 3.16 7.96 -22.90
N THR A 74 3.69 8.43 -21.77
CA THR A 74 5.02 9.06 -21.66
C THR A 74 6.05 8.19 -20.93
N MET A 75 5.63 7.11 -20.26
CA MET A 75 6.54 6.18 -19.58
C MET A 75 7.36 5.31 -20.55
N PRO A 76 8.53 4.80 -20.12
CA PRO A 76 9.30 3.82 -20.88
C PRO A 76 8.47 2.63 -21.38
N VAL A 77 8.83 2.09 -22.56
CA VAL A 77 8.05 1.06 -23.25
C VAL A 77 7.82 -0.19 -22.40
N HIS A 78 8.81 -0.61 -21.60
CA HIS A 78 8.66 -1.79 -20.75
C HIS A 78 7.57 -1.60 -19.69
N LEU A 79 7.45 -0.40 -19.11
CA LEU A 79 6.39 -0.06 -18.15
C LEU A 79 5.01 0.05 -18.83
N GLN A 80 4.96 0.56 -20.07
CA GLN A 80 3.73 0.60 -20.87
C GLN A 80 3.13 -0.77 -21.11
N VAL A 81 3.97 -1.75 -21.44
CA VAL A 81 3.53 -3.11 -21.73
C VAL A 81 2.92 -3.74 -20.48
N SER A 82 3.65 -3.72 -19.36
CA SER A 82 3.19 -4.26 -18.08
C SER A 82 1.89 -3.62 -17.60
N TYR A 83 1.77 -2.29 -17.71
CA TYR A 83 0.55 -1.59 -17.30
C TYR A 83 -0.66 -2.00 -18.12
N LYS A 84 -0.51 -2.08 -19.44
CA LYS A 84 -1.60 -2.46 -20.36
C LYS A 84 -2.05 -3.90 -20.11
N GLU A 85 -1.11 -4.81 -19.87
CA GLU A 85 -1.41 -6.21 -19.55
C GLU A 85 -2.09 -6.36 -18.18
N SER A 86 -1.70 -5.53 -17.21
CA SER A 86 -2.29 -5.52 -15.87
C SER A 86 -3.70 -4.89 -15.84
N SER A 87 -3.97 -3.93 -16.73
CA SER A 87 -5.21 -3.17 -16.78
C SER A 87 -6.33 -3.94 -17.50
N THR A 88 -7.02 -4.81 -16.76
CA THR A 88 -8.08 -5.69 -17.31
C THR A 88 -9.45 -5.03 -17.53
N ARG A 89 -9.66 -3.77 -17.10
CA ARG A 89 -10.95 -3.07 -17.22
C ARG A 89 -10.77 -1.65 -17.75
N GLU A 90 -11.24 -1.40 -18.97
CA GLU A 90 -11.13 -0.07 -19.62
C GLU A 90 -12.00 1.02 -18.96
N GLN A 91 -12.92 0.66 -18.07
CA GLN A 91 -14.02 1.53 -17.64
C GLN A 91 -13.90 2.07 -16.20
N GLY A 92 -12.75 1.92 -15.54
CA GLY A 92 -12.60 2.37 -14.16
C GLY A 92 -11.18 2.75 -13.76
N LEU A 93 -11.08 3.49 -12.66
CA LEU A 93 -9.82 3.93 -12.07
C LEU A 93 -9.52 3.07 -10.85
N ASN A 94 -8.36 2.41 -10.83
CA ASN A 94 -7.92 1.67 -9.64
C ASN A 94 -7.45 2.64 -8.57
N ILE A 95 -7.91 2.40 -7.34
CA ILE A 95 -7.63 3.22 -6.17
C ILE A 95 -7.13 2.31 -5.06
N CYS A 96 -5.95 2.62 -4.54
CA CYS A 96 -5.45 2.04 -3.31
C CYS A 96 -5.57 3.07 -2.18
N SER A 97 -6.35 2.76 -1.15
CA SER A 97 -6.40 3.58 0.07
C SER A 97 -5.43 3.11 1.15
N SER A 98 -4.86 1.90 1.01
CA SER A 98 -3.76 1.47 1.88
C SER A 98 -2.48 2.22 1.53
N GLU A 99 -1.74 2.58 2.57
CA GLU A 99 -0.41 3.18 2.44
C GLU A 99 0.71 2.16 2.65
N VAL A 100 0.37 0.92 3.03
CA VAL A 100 1.34 -0.17 3.26
C VAL A 100 1.63 -0.87 1.95
N PHE A 101 2.89 -0.79 1.53
CA PHE A 101 3.43 -1.51 0.39
C PHE A 101 4.95 -1.65 0.52
N TYR A 102 5.55 -2.53 -0.28
CA TYR A 102 7.00 -2.73 -0.33
C TYR A 102 7.49 -2.80 -1.77
N ILE A 103 8.60 -2.09 -2.04
CA ILE A 103 9.30 -2.06 -3.32
C ILE A 103 10.68 -2.72 -3.16
N PRO A 104 10.94 -3.87 -3.83
CA PRO A 104 12.27 -4.48 -3.87
C PRO A 104 13.30 -3.58 -4.54
N ARG A 105 14.57 -3.73 -4.16
CA ARG A 105 15.70 -2.93 -4.68
C ARG A 105 15.76 -2.90 -6.22
N GLN A 106 15.47 -4.01 -6.88
CA GLN A 106 15.51 -4.11 -8.35
C GLN A 106 14.46 -3.22 -9.05
N PHE A 107 13.39 -2.84 -8.37
CA PHE A 107 12.33 -1.97 -8.89
C PHE A 107 12.52 -0.50 -8.50
N VAL A 108 13.52 -0.16 -7.67
CA VAL A 108 13.70 1.22 -7.17
C VAL A 108 13.93 2.21 -8.31
N GLY A 109 14.68 1.83 -9.35
CA GLY A 109 14.88 2.68 -10.53
C GLY A 109 13.57 3.03 -11.23
N ASP A 110 12.79 2.02 -11.61
CA ASP A 110 11.46 2.20 -12.23
C ASP A 110 10.53 3.01 -11.32
N PHE A 111 10.55 2.74 -10.01
CA PHE A 111 9.73 3.46 -9.03
C PHE A 111 10.08 4.95 -8.99
N VAL A 112 11.36 5.32 -8.97
CA VAL A 112 11.82 6.71 -8.98
C VAL A 112 11.37 7.43 -10.26
N ASP A 113 11.53 6.79 -11.41
CA ASP A 113 11.09 7.34 -12.70
C ASP A 113 9.58 7.59 -12.72
N LEU A 114 8.80 6.62 -12.24
CA LEU A 114 7.35 6.72 -12.15
C LEU A 114 6.89 7.81 -11.17
N VAL A 115 7.52 7.93 -10.01
CA VAL A 115 7.26 9.02 -9.05
C VAL A 115 7.55 10.37 -9.70
N GLY A 116 8.65 10.50 -10.42
CA GLY A 116 9.00 11.72 -11.16
C GLY A 116 7.99 12.06 -12.25
N LEU A 117 7.43 11.08 -12.95
CA LEU A 117 6.37 11.29 -13.94
C LEU A 117 5.04 11.69 -13.29
N VAL A 118 4.60 10.96 -12.27
CA VAL A 118 3.35 11.23 -11.56
C VAL A 118 3.36 12.61 -10.91
N GLY A 119 4.48 13.02 -10.30
CA GLY A 119 4.62 14.33 -9.68
C GLY A 119 4.38 15.49 -10.65
N LYS A 120 4.78 15.34 -11.92
CA LYS A 120 4.55 16.36 -12.98
C LYS A 120 3.08 16.56 -13.32
N PHE A 121 2.25 15.52 -13.15
CA PHE A 121 0.83 15.56 -13.47
C PHE A 121 -0.07 15.68 -12.23
N GLU A 122 0.52 15.82 -11.05
CA GLU A 122 -0.19 15.96 -9.77
C GLU A 122 -1.22 14.83 -9.53
N ILE A 123 -0.88 13.60 -9.94
CA ILE A 123 -1.74 12.43 -9.69
C ILE A 123 -1.76 12.15 -8.20
N HIS A 124 -2.97 11.98 -7.67
CA HIS A 124 -3.19 11.71 -6.25
C HIS A 124 -2.56 10.37 -5.86
N ASN A 125 -1.94 10.29 -4.68
CA ASN A 125 -1.19 9.10 -4.22
C ASN A 125 -2.02 7.80 -4.30
N LYS A 126 -3.30 7.86 -3.92
CA LYS A 126 -4.23 6.71 -4.02
C LYS A 126 -4.42 6.15 -5.43
N VAL A 127 -4.17 6.94 -6.46
CA VAL A 127 -4.23 6.54 -7.87
C VAL A 127 -2.82 6.20 -8.39
N ALA A 128 -1.82 6.94 -7.93
CA ALA A 128 -0.42 6.73 -8.27
C ALA A 128 0.09 5.35 -7.83
N VAL A 129 -0.23 4.91 -6.61
CA VAL A 129 0.25 3.64 -6.06
C VAL A 129 -0.21 2.44 -6.93
N PRO A 130 -1.50 2.28 -7.28
CA PRO A 130 -1.91 1.27 -8.24
C PRO A 130 -1.19 1.34 -9.59
N LEU A 131 -1.05 2.56 -10.14
CA LEU A 131 -0.34 2.80 -11.39
C LEU A 131 1.09 2.29 -11.32
N PHE A 132 1.81 2.58 -10.23
CA PHE A 132 3.20 2.15 -10.07
C PHE A 132 3.33 0.63 -10.11
N PHE A 133 2.55 -0.07 -9.30
CA PHE A 133 2.63 -1.52 -9.21
C PHE A 133 2.29 -2.18 -10.55
N MET A 134 1.18 -1.77 -11.16
CA MET A 134 0.73 -2.32 -12.45
C MET A 134 1.71 -2.02 -13.59
N ALA A 135 2.48 -0.92 -13.51
CA ALA A 135 3.51 -0.60 -14.48
C ALA A 135 4.82 -1.37 -14.24
N MET A 136 5.20 -1.63 -12.98
CA MET A 136 6.45 -2.30 -12.64
C MET A 136 6.37 -3.82 -12.87
N ASP A 137 5.26 -4.48 -12.55
CA ASP A 137 5.10 -5.91 -12.81
C ASP A 137 3.63 -6.35 -12.89
N LEU A 138 3.40 -7.62 -13.23
CA LEU A 138 2.06 -8.20 -13.34
C LEU A 138 1.51 -8.63 -11.98
N PRO A 139 0.20 -8.46 -11.71
CA PRO A 139 -0.40 -8.76 -10.39
C PRO A 139 -0.19 -10.19 -9.88
N HIS A 140 -0.04 -11.19 -10.76
CA HIS A 140 0.19 -12.57 -10.35
C HIS A 140 1.63 -12.86 -9.90
N LYS A 141 2.55 -11.89 -10.07
CA LYS A 141 3.94 -11.98 -9.61
C LYS A 141 4.18 -11.26 -8.29
N TYR A 142 3.19 -10.53 -7.76
CA TYR A 142 3.29 -9.90 -6.45
C TYR A 142 3.36 -10.99 -5.36
N ASP A 143 3.98 -10.65 -4.23
CA ASP A 143 3.90 -11.51 -3.05
C ASP A 143 2.51 -11.40 -2.41
N SER A 144 2.02 -12.51 -1.86
CA SER A 144 0.70 -12.56 -1.24
C SER A 144 0.68 -12.10 0.22
N VAL A 145 1.82 -11.73 0.80
CA VAL A 145 1.95 -11.42 2.24
C VAL A 145 0.93 -10.38 2.70
N LEU A 146 0.62 -9.35 1.90
CA LEU A 146 -0.33 -8.30 2.27
C LEU A 146 -1.79 -8.60 1.89
N ASN A 147 -2.07 -9.70 1.19
CA ASN A 147 -3.42 -10.05 0.73
C ASN A 147 -4.39 -10.34 1.88
N THR A 148 -3.86 -10.68 3.06
CA THR A 148 -4.63 -10.98 4.27
C THR A 148 -4.58 -9.84 5.29
N MET A 149 -4.10 -8.66 4.90
CA MET A 149 -4.16 -7.46 5.74
C MET A 149 -5.61 -7.18 6.14
N ILE A 150 -5.82 -6.91 7.42
CA ILE A 150 -7.10 -6.43 7.92
C ILE A 150 -7.16 -4.93 7.65
N TYR A 151 -8.04 -4.51 6.73
CA TYR A 151 -8.21 -3.10 6.38
C TYR A 151 -9.69 -2.70 6.50
N LYS A 152 -9.99 -1.79 7.43
CA LYS A 152 -11.35 -1.31 7.73
C LYS A 152 -11.43 0.22 7.61
N PRO A 153 -11.81 0.80 6.47
CA PRO A 153 -11.90 2.25 6.35
C PRO A 153 -12.86 2.84 7.39
N GLU A 154 -12.60 4.09 7.80
CA GLU A 154 -13.21 4.80 8.94
C GLU A 154 -14.76 4.78 8.98
N THR A 155 -15.42 4.51 7.86
CA THR A 155 -16.88 4.37 7.75
C THR A 155 -17.46 3.13 8.44
N SER A 156 -16.63 2.25 9.00
CA SER A 156 -17.03 0.98 9.62
C SER A 156 -16.92 0.96 11.16
N SER A 157 -16.95 2.13 11.79
CA SER A 157 -16.66 2.32 13.22
C SER A 157 -17.68 1.65 14.17
N SER A 158 -17.42 0.40 14.52
CA SER A 158 -17.82 -0.16 15.81
C SER A 158 -16.66 -0.99 16.38
N ASN A 159 -16.04 -0.45 17.44
CA ASN A 159 -15.01 -1.07 18.29
C ASN A 159 -13.69 -1.47 17.60
N SER A 160 -12.75 -0.51 17.50
CA SER A 160 -11.38 -0.70 17.01
C SER A 160 -10.61 -1.79 17.78
N SER A 161 -10.88 -1.99 19.07
CA SER A 161 -10.16 -2.94 19.92
C SER A 161 -10.32 -4.42 19.55
N ASN A 162 -11.36 -4.79 18.78
CA ASN A 162 -11.64 -6.19 18.41
C ASN A 162 -11.15 -6.58 17.02
N ILE A 163 -10.46 -5.70 16.29
CA ILE A 163 -10.08 -5.98 14.90
C ILE A 163 -8.65 -6.54 14.77
N TYR A 164 -7.85 -6.46 15.83
CA TYR A 164 -6.46 -6.91 15.79
C TYR A 164 -6.39 -8.45 15.69
N SER A 165 -5.46 -8.94 14.88
CA SER A 165 -5.09 -10.34 14.78
C SER A 165 -3.59 -10.46 14.59
N ALA A 166 -2.93 -11.29 15.41
CA ALA A 166 -1.49 -11.57 15.26
C ALA A 166 -1.16 -12.38 13.99
N GLN A 167 -2.16 -13.01 13.37
CA GLN A 167 -2.00 -13.75 12.13
C GLN A 167 -2.09 -12.87 10.89
N ALA A 168 -2.65 -11.66 11.01
CA ALA A 168 -2.67 -10.71 9.91
C ALA A 168 -1.27 -10.09 9.73
N PRO A 169 -0.81 -9.83 8.50
CA PRO A 169 0.48 -9.17 8.23
C PRO A 169 0.48 -7.70 8.70
N ALA A 170 -0.69 -7.06 8.62
CA ALA A 170 -0.93 -5.69 9.00
C ALA A 170 -2.41 -5.52 9.39
N VAL A 171 -2.69 -4.54 10.26
CA VAL A 171 -4.03 -4.20 10.73
C VAL A 171 -4.23 -2.69 10.66
N HIS A 172 -5.28 -2.26 9.96
CA HIS A 172 -5.72 -0.88 9.84
C HIS A 172 -7.25 -0.78 10.03
N PRO A 173 -7.76 0.22 10.76
CA PRO A 173 -7.05 1.21 11.54
C PRO A 173 -6.92 0.70 12.98
N TRP A 174 -5.77 0.91 13.60
CA TRP A 174 -5.59 0.69 15.02
C TRP A 174 -5.06 1.95 15.67
N THR A 175 -5.75 2.44 16.69
CA THR A 175 -5.39 3.66 17.41
C THR A 175 -5.20 3.33 18.87
N VAL A 176 -4.07 3.79 19.43
CA VAL A 176 -3.75 3.68 20.85
C VAL A 176 -4.01 5.03 21.48
N SER A 177 -5.08 5.12 22.29
CA SER A 177 -5.50 6.38 22.92
C SER A 177 -5.12 6.47 24.40
N SER A 178 -4.66 5.37 25.00
CA SER A 178 -4.28 5.29 26.41
C SER A 178 -3.15 4.27 26.63
N GLU A 179 -2.47 4.37 27.77
CA GLU A 179 -1.48 3.37 28.21
C GLU A 179 -2.12 1.97 28.37
N SER A 180 -3.37 1.91 28.84
CA SER A 180 -4.12 0.66 28.93
C SER A 180 -4.30 0.00 27.56
N ASP A 181 -4.59 0.79 26.53
CA ASP A 181 -4.74 0.28 25.16
C ASP A 181 -3.40 -0.13 24.56
N PHE A 182 -2.32 0.57 24.90
CA PHE A 182 -0.97 0.19 24.51
C PHE A 182 -0.59 -1.17 25.12
N ILE A 183 -0.78 -1.35 26.42
CA ILE A 183 -0.49 -2.63 27.11
C ILE A 183 -1.35 -3.76 26.52
N LYS A 184 -2.64 -3.52 26.22
CA LYS A 184 -3.50 -4.50 25.56
C LYS A 184 -2.97 -4.88 24.18
N LEU A 185 -2.58 -3.89 23.36
CA LEU A 185 -1.98 -4.14 22.06
C LEU A 185 -0.72 -5.00 22.19
N MET A 186 0.18 -4.65 23.11
CA MET A 186 1.43 -5.41 23.32
C MET A 186 1.15 -6.86 23.74
N ARG A 187 0.15 -7.09 24.59
CA ARG A 187 -0.31 -8.45 24.93
C ARG A 187 -0.86 -9.20 23.73
N PHE A 188 -1.60 -8.54 22.84
CA PHE A 188 -2.06 -9.17 21.61
C PHE A 188 -0.90 -9.46 20.65
N MET A 189 0.05 -8.55 20.50
CA MET A 189 1.25 -8.74 19.67
C MET A 189 2.12 -9.89 20.19
N ALA A 190 2.21 -10.06 21.51
CA ALA A 190 2.93 -11.15 22.15
C ALA A 190 2.45 -12.56 21.78
N THR A 191 1.21 -12.69 21.29
CA THR A 191 0.73 -13.98 20.77
C THR A 191 1.41 -14.38 19.46
N GLY A 192 1.97 -13.41 18.72
CA GLY A 192 2.77 -13.64 17.51
C GLY A 192 4.28 -13.64 17.79
N ASP A 193 4.76 -12.80 18.71
CA ASP A 193 6.14 -12.77 19.16
C ASP A 193 6.24 -12.70 20.70
N PRO A 194 6.46 -13.84 21.38
CA PRO A 194 6.52 -13.90 22.84
C PRO A 194 7.58 -12.98 23.48
N LEU A 195 8.65 -12.63 22.75
CA LEU A 195 9.73 -11.77 23.27
C LEU A 195 9.24 -10.36 23.63
N LEU A 196 8.12 -9.92 23.04
CA LEU A 196 7.51 -8.62 23.35
C LEU A 196 7.02 -8.52 24.80
N MET A 197 6.77 -9.63 25.48
CA MET A 197 6.39 -9.63 26.90
C MET A 197 7.58 -9.50 27.85
N GLU A 198 8.80 -9.81 27.38
CA GLU A 198 10.02 -9.67 28.21
C GLU A 198 10.45 -8.20 28.37
N LEU A 199 9.83 -7.29 27.60
CA LEU A 199 10.09 -5.85 27.61
C LEU A 199 9.26 -5.08 28.66
N PHE A 200 8.37 -5.76 29.40
CA PHE A 200 7.45 -5.16 30.40
C PHE A 200 7.64 -5.74 31.80
#